data_AF-M6A3Q6-F1
#
_entry.id   AF-M6A3Q6-F1
#
_cell.length_a   1.000
_cell.length_b   1.000
_cell.length_c   1.000
_cell.angle_alpha   90.00
_cell.angle_beta   90.00
_cell.angle_gamma   90.00
#
_symmetry.space_group_name_H-M   'P 1'
#
loop_
_entity.id
_entity.type
_entity.pdbx_description
1 polymer ?
#
loop_
_entity_poly.entity_id
_entity_poly.type
_entity_poly.pdbx_seq_one_letter_code
_entity_poly.pdbx_strand_id
1 'polypeptide(L)'
;MFKIFSIIFVLVFSFNFIHGQSETTETGEEVSKEEKYYLEDRNTLLNLLGNIRDFRHSEVDTTLQIEMKVKKIKELRDRLNKNLKGTLIHLKWAELKNVRPVEKIQLRPGEKMGMYQAEYSISDPHRLGFDGIILEIEKPQNSSEGQIQVRIIKFHPNKESVMNLKKQSKGELSGKIRKLLYSGGHSTYYDSEGGPYEIIEIEIE
;
A
#
# COMPACT_ATOMS: atom_id res chain seq x y z
N MET A 1 33.72 -66.03 19.41
CA MET A 1 34.61 -65.19 18.56
C MET A 1 34.42 -63.73 18.97
N PHE A 2 35.54 -63.07 19.29
CA PHE A 2 35.78 -61.61 19.41
C PHE A 2 34.89 -60.78 20.37
N LYS A 3 35.37 -60.50 21.59
CA LYS A 3 36.22 -59.36 22.05
C LYS A 3 35.37 -58.12 22.38
N ILE A 4 35.13 -57.76 23.65
CA ILE A 4 36.01 -57.10 24.65
C ILE A 4 35.82 -55.56 24.67
N PHE A 5 35.34 -55.10 25.84
CA PHE A 5 35.60 -53.85 26.57
C PHE A 5 35.06 -52.49 26.08
N SER A 6 34.11 -51.96 26.86
CA SER A 6 34.34 -50.98 27.94
C SER A 6 35.20 -49.73 27.65
N ILE A 7 34.68 -48.58 28.11
CA ILE A 7 35.35 -47.44 28.78
C ILE A 7 35.13 -46.05 28.15
N ILE A 8 34.55 -45.21 29.00
CA ILE A 8 34.39 -43.74 29.07
C ILE A 8 35.69 -42.97 28.79
N PHE A 9 35.65 -41.78 28.19
CA PHE A 9 36.52 -40.60 28.52
C PHE A 9 36.02 -39.34 27.75
N VAL A 10 35.41 -38.34 28.40
CA VAL A 10 35.96 -37.07 28.94
C VAL A 10 36.40 -36.03 27.89
N LEU A 11 35.78 -34.83 28.00
CA LEU A 11 36.20 -33.45 27.68
C LEU A 11 37.61 -33.24 27.09
N VAL A 12 37.74 -32.33 26.11
CA VAL A 12 38.73 -31.21 26.14
C VAL A 12 38.33 -30.11 25.13
N PHE A 13 38.41 -28.88 25.63
CA PHE A 13 38.40 -27.59 24.94
C PHE A 13 39.41 -27.48 23.80
N SER A 14 39.05 -26.78 22.71
CA SER A 14 40.03 -26.09 21.86
C SER A 14 39.55 -24.67 21.57
N PHE A 15 40.04 -23.73 22.37
CA PHE A 15 40.20 -22.34 21.93
C PHE A 15 41.14 -22.35 20.72
N ASN A 16 40.70 -21.82 19.59
CA ASN A 16 41.60 -21.26 18.59
C ASN A 16 41.40 -19.74 18.57
N PHE A 17 42.43 -19.07 19.04
CA PHE A 17 42.67 -17.65 18.93
C PHE A 17 43.05 -17.36 17.47
N ILE A 18 42.26 -16.54 16.77
CA ILE A 18 42.73 -15.83 15.57
C ILE A 18 42.48 -14.34 15.82
N HIS A 19 43.57 -13.64 16.16
CA HIS A 19 43.71 -12.22 15.95
C HIS A 19 44.00 -12.03 14.45
N GLY A 20 43.13 -11.32 13.74
CA GLY A 20 43.37 -11.07 12.32
C GLY A 20 42.28 -10.23 11.66
N GLN A 21 42.58 -8.95 11.52
CA GLN A 21 42.06 -7.99 10.54
C GLN A 21 40.65 -7.42 10.77
N SER A 22 40.70 -6.12 11.11
CA SER A 22 39.71 -5.10 10.76
C SER A 22 39.25 -5.28 9.30
N GLU A 23 38.17 -6.02 9.09
CA GLU A 23 37.32 -5.84 7.93
C GLU A 23 36.23 -4.86 8.31
N THR A 24 36.25 -3.72 7.62
CA THR A 24 35.23 -2.69 7.56
C THR A 24 33.83 -3.30 7.72
N THR A 25 33.19 -2.96 8.83
CA THR A 25 31.77 -3.18 9.05
C THR A 25 31.04 -2.36 7.98
N GLU A 26 30.69 -2.99 6.86
CA GLU A 26 29.56 -2.52 6.07
C GLU A 26 28.36 -2.56 7.00
N THR A 27 28.01 -1.40 7.55
CA THR A 27 26.75 -1.17 8.26
C THR A 27 25.62 -1.34 7.25
N GLY A 28 25.22 -2.58 7.00
CA GLY A 28 23.92 -2.88 6.42
C GLY A 28 22.89 -2.40 7.42
N GLU A 29 22.29 -1.24 7.18
CA GLU A 29 21.13 -0.79 7.95
C GLU A 29 20.06 -1.88 7.88
N GLU A 30 19.78 -2.52 9.02
CA GLU A 30 18.74 -3.52 9.12
C GLU A 30 17.40 -2.81 8.93
N VAL A 31 16.82 -2.94 7.74
CA VAL A 31 15.52 -2.35 7.38
C VAL A 31 14.48 -2.77 8.42
N SER A 32 13.81 -1.79 9.03
CA SER A 32 12.82 -2.06 10.07
C SER A 32 11.65 -2.90 9.54
N LYS A 33 10.98 -3.65 10.43
CA LYS A 33 9.80 -4.45 10.06
C LYS A 33 8.70 -3.60 9.41
N GLU A 34 8.49 -2.39 9.92
CA GLU A 34 7.48 -1.45 9.41
C GLU A 34 7.82 -0.99 8.00
N GLU A 35 9.09 -0.68 7.76
CA GLU A 35 9.58 -0.30 6.44
C GLU A 35 9.44 -1.44 5.44
N LYS A 36 9.81 -2.66 5.82
CA LYS A 36 9.61 -3.84 4.98
C LYS A 36 8.14 -4.01 4.58
N TYR A 37 7.22 -3.89 5.53
CA TYR A 37 5.79 -4.00 5.23
C TYR A 37 5.27 -2.86 4.36
N TYR A 38 5.69 -1.62 4.62
CA TYR A 38 5.36 -0.49 3.75
C TYR A 38 5.85 -0.72 2.32
N LEU A 39 7.07 -1.20 2.11
CA LEU A 39 7.62 -1.49 0.78
C LEU A 39 6.83 -2.59 0.05
N GLU A 40 6.43 -3.65 0.77
CA GLU A 40 5.60 -4.73 0.22
C GLU A 40 4.20 -4.25 -0.17
N ASP A 41 3.54 -3.49 0.70
CA ASP A 41 2.22 -2.91 0.45
C ASP A 41 2.26 -1.88 -0.68
N ARG A 42 3.30 -1.03 -0.70
CA ARG A 42 3.58 -0.08 -1.80
C ARG A 42 3.67 -0.82 -3.13
N ASN A 43 4.49 -1.86 -3.21
CA ASN A 43 4.68 -2.62 -4.44
C ASN A 43 3.37 -3.30 -4.87
N THR A 44 2.59 -3.81 -3.91
CA THR A 44 1.27 -4.40 -4.17
C THR A 44 0.34 -3.36 -4.81
N LEU A 45 0.23 -2.16 -4.24
CA LEU A 45 -0.63 -1.10 -4.75
C LEU A 45 -0.17 -0.57 -6.11
N LEU A 46 1.13 -0.38 -6.32
CA LEU A 46 1.67 0.04 -7.61
C LEU A 46 1.44 -1.02 -8.70
N ASN A 47 1.58 -2.29 -8.37
CA ASN A 47 1.30 -3.39 -9.30
C ASN A 47 -0.18 -3.45 -9.71
N LEU A 48 -1.11 -3.10 -8.80
CA LEU A 48 -2.54 -3.02 -9.14
C LEU A 48 -2.86 -1.93 -10.17
N LEU A 49 -2.10 -0.83 -10.17
CA LEU A 49 -2.28 0.24 -11.13
C LEU A 49 -1.78 -0.15 -12.54
N GLY A 50 -0.77 -1.00 -12.63
CA GLY A 50 -0.16 -1.36 -13.91
C GLY A 50 0.25 -0.11 -14.70
N ASN A 51 -0.12 -0.07 -15.99
CA ASN A 51 0.25 1.02 -16.89
C ASN A 51 -0.70 2.22 -16.90
N ILE A 52 -1.71 2.28 -16.00
CA ILE A 52 -2.62 3.44 -15.97
C ILE A 52 -1.89 4.74 -15.62
N ARG A 53 -0.77 4.63 -14.89
CA ARG A 53 0.07 5.76 -14.46
C ARG A 53 0.84 6.44 -15.58
N ASP A 54 0.98 5.79 -16.73
CA ASP A 54 1.61 6.38 -17.92
C ASP A 54 0.80 7.57 -18.46
N PHE A 55 -0.47 7.66 -18.05
CA PHE A 55 -1.41 8.71 -18.45
C PHE A 55 -1.64 9.75 -17.35
N ARG A 56 -0.79 9.80 -16.33
CA ARG A 56 -0.85 10.85 -15.31
C ARG A 56 -0.70 12.25 -15.92
N HIS A 57 -1.30 13.21 -15.25
CA HIS A 57 -1.16 14.61 -15.56
C HIS A 57 0.30 15.04 -15.43
N SER A 58 0.73 15.88 -16.36
CA SER A 58 1.99 16.60 -16.29
C SER A 58 1.72 18.08 -16.50
N GLU A 59 2.48 18.93 -15.81
CA GLU A 59 2.34 20.39 -15.90
C GLU A 59 2.58 20.95 -17.31
N VAL A 60 3.29 20.19 -18.16
CA VAL A 60 3.56 20.55 -19.56
C VAL A 60 2.52 20.02 -20.54
N ASP A 61 1.49 19.29 -20.07
CA ASP A 61 0.42 18.81 -20.93
C ASP A 61 -0.43 19.97 -21.48
N THR A 62 -0.69 19.95 -22.79
CA THR A 62 -1.70 20.81 -23.40
C THR A 62 -3.11 20.40 -22.97
N THR A 63 -4.09 21.30 -23.10
CA THR A 63 -5.51 21.01 -22.81
C THR A 63 -6.01 19.76 -23.54
N LEU A 64 -5.67 19.59 -24.82
CA LEU A 64 -6.06 18.41 -25.60
C LEU A 64 -5.43 17.12 -25.03
N GLN A 65 -4.15 17.16 -24.63
CA GLN A 65 -3.48 16.00 -24.02
C GLN A 65 -4.11 15.63 -22.68
N ILE A 66 -4.49 16.62 -21.85
CA ILE A 66 -5.20 16.42 -20.59
C ILE A 66 -6.52 15.68 -20.84
N GLU A 67 -7.35 16.17 -21.75
CA GLU A 67 -8.65 15.53 -22.08
C GLU A 67 -8.48 14.10 -22.60
N MET A 68 -7.50 13.87 -23.48
CA MET A 68 -7.18 12.53 -23.99
C MET A 68 -6.71 11.59 -22.88
N LYS A 69 -5.85 12.06 -21.97
CA LYS A 69 -5.35 11.29 -20.83
C LYS A 69 -6.47 10.94 -19.85
N VAL A 70 -7.36 11.88 -19.51
CA VAL A 70 -8.53 11.64 -18.65
C VAL A 70 -9.42 10.55 -19.24
N LYS A 71 -9.73 10.64 -20.54
CA LYS A 71 -10.50 9.59 -21.23
C LYS A 71 -9.78 8.24 -21.17
N LYS A 72 -8.45 8.24 -21.37
CA LYS A 72 -7.66 7.00 -21.36
C LYS A 72 -7.58 6.36 -19.99
N ILE A 73 -7.40 7.16 -18.93
CA ILE A 73 -7.46 6.72 -17.54
C ILE A 73 -8.81 6.06 -17.26
N LYS A 74 -9.92 6.68 -17.67
CA LYS A 74 -11.26 6.12 -17.49
C LYS A 74 -11.40 4.74 -18.14
N GLU A 75 -10.98 4.60 -19.40
CA GLU A 75 -11.00 3.33 -20.13
C GLU A 75 -10.15 2.24 -19.43
N LEU A 76 -8.92 2.58 -19.03
CA LEU A 76 -8.01 1.64 -18.37
C LEU A 76 -8.51 1.26 -16.98
N ARG A 77 -9.06 2.21 -16.22
CA ARG A 77 -9.69 1.98 -14.92
C ARG A 77 -10.86 1.02 -15.03
N ASP A 78 -11.73 1.17 -16.03
CA ASP A 78 -12.85 0.26 -16.26
C ASP A 78 -12.36 -1.16 -16.59
N ARG A 79 -11.27 -1.29 -17.35
CA ARG A 79 -10.62 -2.57 -17.63
C ARG A 79 -9.98 -3.20 -16.38
N LEU A 80 -9.24 -2.41 -15.60
CA LEU A 80 -8.65 -2.83 -14.33
C LEU A 80 -9.73 -3.32 -13.37
N ASN A 81 -10.82 -2.56 -13.20
CA ASN A 81 -11.93 -2.95 -12.34
C ASN A 81 -12.58 -4.26 -12.76
N LYS A 82 -12.75 -4.52 -14.07
CA LYS A 82 -13.26 -5.81 -14.55
C LYS A 82 -12.34 -6.97 -14.17
N ASN A 83 -11.03 -6.76 -14.20
CA ASN A 83 -10.04 -7.81 -13.90
C ASN A 83 -9.80 -8.00 -12.40
N LEU A 84 -9.86 -6.93 -11.62
CA LEU A 84 -9.54 -6.93 -10.18
C LEU A 84 -10.74 -7.25 -9.30
N LYS A 85 -11.97 -7.07 -9.79
CA LYS A 85 -13.18 -7.30 -8.99
C LYS A 85 -13.23 -8.74 -8.47
N GLY A 86 -13.36 -8.89 -7.15
CA GLY A 86 -13.39 -10.16 -6.45
C GLY A 86 -12.02 -10.74 -6.09
N THR A 87 -10.93 -10.14 -6.60
CA THR A 87 -9.56 -10.54 -6.25
C THR A 87 -9.24 -10.15 -4.81
N LEU A 88 -8.62 -11.06 -4.07
CA LEU A 88 -8.19 -10.81 -2.70
C LEU A 88 -6.95 -9.91 -2.70
N ILE A 89 -6.99 -8.84 -1.91
CA ILE A 89 -5.80 -8.05 -1.54
C ILE A 89 -5.49 -8.27 -0.06
N HIS A 90 -4.21 -8.31 0.27
CA HIS A 90 -3.70 -8.39 1.63
C HIS A 90 -2.62 -7.31 1.78
N LEU A 91 -2.83 -6.40 2.73
CA LEU A 91 -1.90 -5.36 3.13
C LEU A 91 -1.43 -5.63 4.55
N LYS A 92 -0.15 -5.45 4.83
CA LYS A 92 0.47 -5.80 6.12
C LYS A 92 0.48 -4.64 7.11
N TRP A 93 0.41 -3.41 6.62
CA TRP A 93 0.63 -2.21 7.40
C TRP A 93 -0.33 -1.08 7.05
N ALA A 94 -1.62 -1.41 7.01
CA ALA A 94 -2.68 -0.43 6.82
C ALA A 94 -3.00 0.29 8.14
N GLU A 95 -2.99 1.61 8.13
CA GLU A 95 -3.37 2.45 9.27
C GLU A 95 -4.83 2.87 9.15
N LEU A 96 -5.63 2.64 10.20
CA LEU A 96 -7.00 3.13 10.26
C LEU A 96 -7.03 4.65 10.46
N LYS A 97 -7.57 5.39 9.50
CA LYS A 97 -7.72 6.84 9.57
C LYS A 97 -9.05 7.28 10.15
N ASN A 98 -10.14 6.63 9.73
CA ASN A 98 -11.47 7.02 10.17
C ASN A 98 -12.47 5.87 10.11
N VAL A 99 -13.53 5.96 10.91
CA VAL A 99 -14.72 5.10 10.83
C VAL A 99 -15.95 5.98 10.92
N ARG A 100 -16.87 5.84 9.97
CA ARG A 100 -18.11 6.62 9.91
C ARG A 100 -19.31 5.76 9.50
N PRO A 101 -20.54 6.09 9.92
CA PRO A 101 -21.72 5.47 9.35
C PRO A 101 -21.84 5.83 7.86
N VAL A 102 -22.33 4.89 7.04
CA VAL A 102 -22.65 5.15 5.64
C VAL A 102 -24.00 5.87 5.56
N GLU A 103 -24.02 7.05 4.95
CA GLU A 103 -25.26 7.77 4.71
C GLU A 103 -26.07 7.08 3.60
N LYS A 104 -27.38 6.89 3.81
CA LYS A 104 -28.28 6.18 2.87
C LYS A 104 -28.28 6.75 1.44
N ILE A 105 -27.88 7.99 1.26
CA ILE A 105 -27.83 8.71 -0.03
C ILE A 105 -26.71 8.15 -0.94
N GLN A 106 -25.73 7.44 -0.38
CA GLN A 106 -24.59 6.86 -1.11
C GLN A 106 -24.86 5.44 -1.66
N LEU A 107 -26.06 4.89 -1.43
CA LEU A 107 -26.42 3.54 -1.85
C LEU A 107 -27.07 3.56 -3.24
N ARG A 108 -26.43 2.92 -4.24
CA ARG A 108 -27.11 2.61 -5.50
C ARG A 108 -28.24 1.60 -5.25
N PRO A 109 -29.38 1.69 -5.95
CA PRO A 109 -30.46 0.72 -5.82
C PRO A 109 -29.93 -0.72 -6.02
N GLY A 110 -30.03 -1.55 -4.98
CA GLY A 110 -29.62 -2.96 -4.99
C GLY A 110 -28.23 -3.26 -4.38
N GLU A 111 -27.41 -2.26 -4.06
CA GLU A 111 -26.15 -2.48 -3.35
C GLU A 111 -26.37 -2.54 -1.83
N LYS A 112 -26.18 -3.72 -1.23
CA LYS A 112 -26.02 -3.86 0.22
C LYS A 112 -24.59 -3.47 0.62
N MET A 113 -24.30 -2.17 0.69
CA MET A 113 -23.09 -1.74 1.39
C MET A 113 -23.27 -1.92 2.90
N GLY A 114 -22.17 -2.16 3.61
CA GLY A 114 -22.17 -2.20 5.06
C GLY A 114 -22.68 -0.88 5.67
N MET A 115 -23.23 -0.94 6.87
CA MET A 115 -23.72 0.25 7.59
C MET A 115 -22.61 1.22 8.00
N TYR A 116 -21.35 0.77 8.02
CA TYR A 116 -20.20 1.56 8.43
C TYR A 116 -19.09 1.49 7.38
N GLN A 117 -18.38 2.59 7.20
CA GLN A 117 -17.22 2.73 6.33
C GLN A 117 -16.00 2.98 7.20
N ALA A 118 -14.97 2.15 7.05
CA ALA A 118 -13.65 2.36 7.60
C ALA A 118 -12.70 2.79 6.48
N GLU A 119 -11.97 3.88 6.70
CA GLU A 119 -10.94 4.39 5.80
C GLU A 119 -9.57 4.10 6.39
N TYR A 120 -8.72 3.49 5.56
CA TYR A 120 -7.34 3.17 5.87
C TYR A 120 -6.40 3.83 4.87
N SER A 121 -5.15 4.00 5.24
CA SER A 121 -4.06 4.34 4.31
C SER A 121 -2.87 3.43 4.56
N ILE A 122 -1.88 3.51 3.68
CA ILE A 122 -0.50 3.15 4.04
C ILE A 122 0.30 4.45 4.14
N SER A 123 1.29 4.48 5.02
CA SER A 123 2.12 5.67 5.23
C SER A 123 3.57 5.23 5.39
N ASP A 124 4.47 5.97 4.75
CA ASP A 124 5.91 5.75 4.85
C ASP A 124 6.39 5.99 6.30
N PRO A 125 7.06 5.02 6.94
CA PRO A 125 7.51 5.17 8.32
C PRO A 125 8.54 6.30 8.49
N HIS A 126 9.26 6.67 7.43
CA HIS A 126 10.28 7.72 7.45
C HIS A 126 9.74 9.10 7.08
N ARG A 127 8.52 9.18 6.53
CA ARG A 127 7.89 10.45 6.13
C ARG A 127 6.59 10.69 6.90
N LEU A 128 6.74 11.25 8.09
CA LEU A 128 5.60 11.60 8.95
C LEU A 128 4.69 12.63 8.26
N GLY A 129 3.38 12.38 8.30
CA GLY A 129 2.35 13.33 7.87
C GLY A 129 1.84 13.14 6.43
N PHE A 130 2.30 12.13 5.69
CA PHE A 130 1.77 11.81 4.36
C PHE A 130 1.12 10.41 4.32
N ASP A 131 -0.14 10.37 3.88
CA ASP A 131 -0.94 9.15 3.76
C ASP A 131 -0.87 8.61 2.33
N GLY A 132 0.27 8.03 1.99
CA GLY A 132 0.46 7.48 0.66
C GLY A 132 1.87 6.98 0.36
N ILE A 133 2.15 6.93 -0.94
CA ILE A 133 3.39 6.44 -1.52
C ILE A 133 4.19 7.63 -2.04
N ILE A 134 5.48 7.63 -1.73
CA ILE A 134 6.44 8.51 -2.38
C ILE A 134 7.27 7.69 -3.36
N LEU A 135 7.41 8.22 -4.56
CA LEU A 135 8.26 7.70 -5.61
C LEU A 135 9.51 8.57 -5.67
N GLU A 136 10.67 7.94 -5.52
CA GLU A 136 11.93 8.60 -5.80
C GLU A 136 12.07 8.74 -7.31
N ILE A 137 12.19 9.99 -7.78
CA ILE A 137 12.48 10.28 -9.18
C ILE A 137 13.97 10.60 -9.26
N GLU A 138 14.70 9.86 -10.09
CA GLU A 138 16.10 10.15 -10.35
C GLU A 138 16.23 11.49 -11.10
N LYS A 139 16.45 12.56 -10.31
CA LYS A 139 16.82 13.95 -10.65
C LYS A 139 15.71 14.96 -11.00
N PRO A 140 15.91 16.26 -10.67
CA PRO A 140 14.83 17.24 -10.52
C PRO A 140 14.89 18.35 -11.57
N GLN A 141 13.77 18.67 -12.23
CA GLN A 141 13.49 20.03 -12.67
C GLN A 141 11.98 20.29 -12.59
N ASN A 142 11.58 20.89 -11.47
CA ASN A 142 10.39 21.72 -11.32
C ASN A 142 9.01 21.05 -11.30
N SER A 143 8.91 19.77 -10.98
CA SER A 143 7.61 19.15 -10.81
C SER A 143 7.45 18.69 -9.36
N SER A 144 6.29 18.94 -8.77
CA SER A 144 5.88 18.41 -7.46
C SER A 144 5.69 16.87 -7.46
N GLU A 145 6.50 16.14 -8.23
CA GLU A 145 6.23 14.79 -8.70
C GLU A 145 6.73 13.68 -7.76
N GLY A 146 5.88 12.68 -7.58
CA GLY A 146 6.19 11.41 -6.93
C GLY A 146 5.24 11.03 -5.79
N GLN A 147 4.33 11.90 -5.37
CA GLN A 147 3.40 11.61 -4.28
C GLN A 147 2.08 11.03 -4.80
N ILE A 148 1.69 9.88 -4.26
CA ILE A 148 0.41 9.23 -4.52
C ILE A 148 -0.31 9.05 -3.19
N GLN A 149 -1.45 9.72 -3.00
CA GLN A 149 -2.29 9.49 -1.83
C GLN A 149 -2.97 8.11 -1.93
N VAL A 150 -3.01 7.38 -0.82
CA VAL A 150 -3.65 6.06 -0.78
C VAL A 150 -4.83 6.08 0.18
N ARG A 151 -6.02 5.70 -0.31
CA ARG A 151 -7.23 5.49 0.46
C ARG A 151 -7.73 4.07 0.25
N ILE A 152 -7.90 3.32 1.32
CA ILE A 152 -8.47 1.97 1.27
C ILE A 152 -9.76 2.00 2.08
N ILE A 153 -10.88 1.75 1.41
CA ILE A 153 -12.21 1.83 1.98
C ILE A 153 -12.73 0.43 2.24
N LYS A 154 -13.05 0.11 3.49
CA LYS A 154 -13.69 -1.16 3.87
C LYS A 154 -15.09 -0.92 4.42
N PHE A 155 -16.05 -1.70 3.94
CA PHE A 155 -17.44 -1.62 4.40
C PHE A 155 -17.74 -2.70 5.43
N HIS A 156 -18.41 -2.29 6.50
CA HIS A 156 -18.68 -3.09 7.67
C HIS A 156 -20.20 -3.21 7.90
N PRO A 157 -20.75 -4.42 8.08
CA PRO A 157 -22.19 -4.64 8.06
C PRO A 157 -22.94 -3.99 9.23
N ASN A 158 -22.31 -3.85 10.39
CA ASN A 158 -22.97 -3.43 11.63
C ASN A 158 -21.98 -2.80 12.63
N LYS A 159 -22.51 -2.26 13.72
CA LYS A 159 -21.74 -1.54 14.74
C LYS A 159 -20.74 -2.44 15.44
N GLU A 160 -21.13 -3.68 15.69
CA GLU A 160 -20.33 -4.70 16.37
C GLU A 160 -19.02 -4.97 15.61
N SER A 161 -19.08 -4.96 14.28
CA SER A 161 -17.91 -5.15 13.41
C SER A 161 -16.92 -3.98 13.39
N VAL A 162 -17.28 -2.81 13.93
CA VAL A 162 -16.40 -1.63 13.99
C VAL A 162 -16.09 -1.14 15.39
N MET A 163 -16.76 -1.67 16.42
CA MET A 163 -16.69 -1.15 17.79
C MET A 163 -15.28 -1.21 18.40
N ASN A 164 -14.46 -2.16 17.95
CA ASN A 164 -13.10 -2.38 18.42
C ASN A 164 -12.03 -1.71 17.54
N LEU A 165 -12.43 -1.06 16.45
CA LEU A 165 -11.50 -0.36 15.57
C LEU A 165 -11.00 0.92 16.26
N LYS A 166 -9.68 1.05 16.38
CA LYS A 166 -9.03 2.20 17.03
C LYS A 166 -8.40 3.10 16.00
N LYS A 167 -8.73 4.39 16.01
CA LYS A 167 -8.09 5.38 15.13
C LYS A 167 -6.57 5.31 15.28
N GLN A 168 -5.85 5.44 14.17
CA GLN A 168 -4.38 5.32 14.06
C GLN A 168 -3.81 3.93 14.38
N SER A 169 -4.65 2.90 14.61
CA SER A 169 -4.13 1.54 14.72
C SER A 169 -3.61 1.06 13.37
N LYS A 170 -2.42 0.49 13.37
CA LYS A 170 -1.81 -0.16 12.20
C LYS A 170 -1.93 -1.67 12.31
N GLY A 171 -2.16 -2.33 11.19
CA GLY A 171 -2.19 -3.79 11.15
C GLY A 171 -2.50 -4.34 9.76
N GLU A 172 -2.66 -5.64 9.72
CA GLU A 172 -3.03 -6.34 8.50
C GLU A 172 -4.47 -6.00 8.08
N LEU A 173 -4.65 -5.76 6.79
CA LEU A 173 -5.94 -5.49 6.18
C LEU A 173 -6.10 -6.38 4.96
N SER A 174 -7.17 -7.17 4.96
CA SER A 174 -7.53 -8.03 3.83
C SER A 174 -8.97 -7.83 3.41
N GLY A 175 -9.22 -8.03 2.14
CA GLY A 175 -10.56 -7.99 1.58
C GLY A 175 -10.58 -8.25 0.08
N LYS A 176 -11.76 -8.54 -0.45
CA LYS A 176 -11.92 -8.67 -1.90
C LYS A 176 -12.10 -7.29 -2.51
N ILE A 177 -11.33 -6.97 -3.54
CA ILE A 177 -11.44 -5.70 -4.27
C ILE A 177 -12.83 -5.62 -4.91
N ARG A 178 -13.58 -4.57 -4.60
CA ARG A 178 -14.83 -4.23 -5.27
C ARG A 178 -14.59 -3.25 -6.41
N LYS A 179 -13.76 -2.25 -6.15
CA LYS A 179 -13.49 -1.13 -7.04
C LYS A 179 -12.12 -0.54 -6.73
N LEU A 180 -11.45 -0.08 -7.79
CA LEU A 180 -10.23 0.69 -7.78
C LEU A 180 -10.50 1.99 -8.56
N LEU A 181 -10.12 3.11 -7.97
CA LEU A 181 -10.13 4.42 -8.57
C LEU A 181 -8.70 4.97 -8.57
N TYR A 182 -8.33 5.56 -9.69
CA TYR A 182 -7.08 6.27 -9.88
C TYR A 182 -7.37 7.62 -10.54
N SER A 183 -6.89 8.71 -9.95
CA SER A 183 -7.15 10.08 -10.42
C SER A 183 -6.18 10.55 -11.51
N GLY A 184 -4.95 10.05 -11.49
CA GLY A 184 -3.86 10.53 -12.36
C GLY A 184 -3.46 12.00 -12.13
N GLY A 185 -3.85 12.64 -11.03
CA GLY A 185 -3.46 14.02 -10.71
C GLY A 185 -4.13 15.11 -11.55
N HIS A 186 -5.21 14.79 -12.27
CA HIS A 186 -5.96 15.77 -13.06
C HIS A 186 -6.90 16.57 -12.14
N SER A 187 -6.54 17.81 -11.81
CA SER A 187 -7.27 18.68 -10.87
C SER A 187 -8.59 19.26 -11.42
N THR A 188 -8.90 19.08 -12.70
CA THR A 188 -9.91 19.88 -13.41
C THR A 188 -11.21 19.17 -13.75
N TYR A 189 -11.36 17.87 -13.48
CA TYR A 189 -12.63 17.18 -13.73
C TYR A 189 -13.35 16.84 -12.43
N TYR A 190 -14.42 17.61 -12.19
CA TYR A 190 -15.38 17.57 -11.09
C TYR A 190 -16.18 16.25 -11.02
N ASP A 191 -15.49 15.13 -10.81
CA ASP A 191 -16.02 13.98 -10.06
C ASP A 191 -15.39 14.04 -8.65
N SER A 192 -15.57 15.19 -7.96
CA SER A 192 -15.38 15.51 -6.53
C SER A 192 -14.23 14.92 -5.67
N GLU A 193 -13.23 14.21 -6.21
CA GLU A 193 -12.20 13.55 -5.39
C GLU A 193 -10.75 13.86 -5.80
N GLY A 194 -10.50 14.40 -7.01
CA GLY A 194 -9.15 14.64 -7.53
C GLY A 194 -8.63 16.06 -7.25
N GLY A 195 -7.78 16.21 -6.22
CA GLY A 195 -6.88 17.37 -6.09
C GLY A 195 -5.72 17.30 -7.10
N PRO A 196 -4.70 18.19 -7.02
CA PRO A 196 -3.51 18.15 -7.88
C PRO A 196 -2.60 16.93 -7.65
N TYR A 197 -3.05 15.97 -6.84
CA TYR A 197 -2.29 14.81 -6.41
C TYR A 197 -2.81 13.55 -7.08
N GLU A 198 -1.91 12.62 -7.41
CA GLU A 198 -2.32 11.27 -7.75
C GLU A 198 -3.00 10.63 -6.53
N ILE A 199 -4.17 10.03 -6.73
CA ILE A 199 -4.92 9.34 -5.68
C ILE A 199 -5.19 7.92 -6.16
N ILE A 200 -4.91 6.95 -5.29
CA ILE A 200 -5.40 5.59 -5.37
C ILE A 200 -6.49 5.45 -4.32
N GLU A 201 -7.69 5.08 -4.75
CA GLU A 201 -8.73 4.62 -3.85
C GLU A 201 -9.11 3.17 -4.17
N ILE A 202 -9.12 2.31 -3.15
CA ILE A 202 -9.51 0.90 -3.30
C ILE A 202 -10.66 0.61 -2.32
N GLU A 203 -11.79 0.17 -2.84
CA GLU A 203 -12.88 -0.35 -2.05
C GLU A 203 -12.75 -1.87 -1.89
N ILE A 204 -12.81 -2.36 -0.66
CA ILE A 204 -12.75 -3.79 -0.30
C ILE A 204 -13.95 -4.25 0.54
N GLU A 205 -14.29 -5.54 0.41
CA GLU A 205 -15.21 -6.28 1.29
C GLU A 205 -14.53 -6.79 2.56
#